data_AF-A0A6N9PUU3-F1
#
_entry.id   AF-A0A6N9PUU3-F1
#
_cell.length_a   1.000
_cell.length_b   1.000
_cell.length_c   1.000
_cell.angle_alpha   90.00
_cell.angle_beta   90.00
_cell.angle_gamma   90.00
#
_symmetry.space_group_name_H-M   'P 1'
#
loop_
_entity.id
_entity.type
_entity.pdbx_description
1 polymer ?
#
loop_
_entity_poly.entity_id
_entity_poly.type
_entity_poly.pdbx_seq_one_letter_code
_entity_poly.pdbx_strand_id
1 'polypeptide(L)'
;MNSNEKNTALYEKMAAEQDTFRDWLKSQSPEEVLNHAYEYTVREDIVMAMEELELSDNQAQALLDSPSPLADVYRHFEKLETGYMDVIRESIEERANEMCKEKEEQRAAPVYPHSAAYASEHGEMAQYRASLQVSLACKEAIEQAISAHYGDNRLNTE
;
A
#
# COMPACT_ATOMS: atom_id res chain seq x y z
N MET A 1 38.91 -12.21 17.37
CA MET A 1 38.16 -11.44 16.37
C MET A 1 37.60 -10.22 17.08
N ASN A 2 37.70 -9.04 16.48
CA ASN A 2 37.01 -7.85 16.97
C ASN A 2 35.50 -8.00 16.66
N SER A 3 34.61 -7.39 17.45
CA SER A 3 33.15 -7.53 17.28
C SER A 3 32.67 -7.19 15.88
N ASN A 4 33.36 -6.29 15.19
CA ASN A 4 33.10 -5.96 13.80
C ASN A 4 33.34 -7.15 12.84
N GLU A 5 34.41 -7.93 13.03
CA GLU A 5 34.77 -9.03 12.13
C GLU A 5 33.74 -10.16 12.11
N LYS A 6 33.12 -10.48 13.26
CA LYS A 6 32.08 -11.52 13.35
C LYS A 6 30.76 -11.06 12.74
N ASN A 7 30.40 -9.79 12.88
CA ASN A 7 29.20 -9.25 12.24
C ASN A 7 29.36 -9.24 10.72
N THR A 8 30.53 -8.81 10.21
CA THR A 8 30.85 -8.91 8.77
C THR A 8 30.76 -10.35 8.27
N ALA A 9 31.38 -11.31 8.97
CA ALA A 9 31.32 -12.72 8.58
C ALA A 9 29.89 -13.29 8.59
N LEU A 10 29.05 -12.86 9.55
CA LEU A 10 27.66 -13.27 9.62
C LEU A 10 26.84 -12.69 8.46
N TYR A 11 27.02 -11.40 8.17
CA TYR A 11 26.40 -10.75 7.00
C TYR A 11 26.76 -11.49 5.71
N GLU A 12 28.04 -11.73 5.46
CA GLU A 12 28.52 -12.45 4.27
C GLU A 12 27.91 -13.85 4.16
N LYS A 13 27.82 -14.57 5.29
CA LYS A 13 27.21 -15.90 5.33
C LYS A 13 25.72 -15.87 5.02
N MET A 14 24.97 -14.93 5.60
CA MET A 14 23.54 -14.77 5.33
C MET A 14 23.28 -14.32 3.88
N ALA A 15 24.09 -13.41 3.35
CA ALA A 15 24.01 -12.99 1.95
C ALA A 15 24.26 -14.16 0.98
N ALA A 16 25.27 -14.98 1.23
CA ALA A 16 25.53 -16.17 0.42
C ALA A 16 24.41 -17.22 0.51
N GLU A 17 23.79 -17.37 1.69
CA GLU A 17 22.60 -18.21 1.87
C GLU A 17 21.41 -17.68 1.05
N GLN A 18 21.21 -16.36 1.02
CA GLN A 18 20.18 -15.71 0.21
C GLN A 18 20.42 -15.88 -1.28
N ASP A 19 21.65 -15.72 -1.76
CA ASP A 19 21.98 -15.95 -3.18
C ASP A 19 21.71 -17.40 -3.59
N THR A 20 22.02 -18.37 -2.71
CA THR A 20 21.69 -19.78 -2.95
C THR A 20 20.18 -19.99 -3.07
N PHE A 21 19.38 -19.36 -2.18
CA PHE A 21 17.92 -19.42 -2.23
C PHE A 21 17.36 -18.75 -3.50
N ARG A 22 17.91 -17.59 -3.88
CA ARG A 22 17.58 -16.86 -5.10
C ARG A 22 17.84 -17.70 -6.35
N ASP A 23 18.98 -18.37 -6.43
CA ASP A 23 19.33 -19.21 -7.57
C ASP A 23 18.45 -20.46 -7.65
N TRP A 24 18.07 -21.03 -6.51
CA TRP A 24 17.04 -22.08 -6.46
C TRP A 24 15.71 -21.56 -7.01
N LEU A 25 15.21 -20.39 -6.55
CA LEU A 25 13.95 -19.79 -7.02
C LEU A 25 13.95 -19.55 -8.53
N LYS A 26 15.05 -19.06 -9.12
CA LYS A 26 15.17 -18.85 -10.57
C LYS A 26 15.00 -20.13 -11.40
N SER A 27 15.21 -21.29 -10.78
CA SER A 27 15.02 -22.60 -11.43
C SER A 27 13.62 -23.20 -11.22
N GLN A 28 12.77 -22.57 -10.41
CA GLN A 28 11.41 -23.04 -10.12
C GLN A 28 10.37 -22.51 -11.12
N SER A 29 9.15 -23.04 -11.04
CA SER A 29 8.00 -22.54 -11.80
C SER A 29 7.54 -21.16 -11.28
N PRO A 30 6.81 -20.35 -12.07
CA PRO A 30 6.24 -19.11 -11.58
C PRO A 30 5.33 -19.28 -10.36
N GLU A 31 4.56 -20.38 -10.30
CA GLU A 31 3.70 -20.70 -9.16
C GLU A 31 4.53 -20.90 -7.87
N GLU A 32 5.63 -21.64 -7.97
CA GLU A 32 6.50 -21.88 -6.82
C GLU A 32 7.26 -20.62 -6.40
N VAL A 33 7.67 -19.79 -7.36
CA VAL A 33 8.24 -18.47 -7.04
C VAL A 33 7.23 -17.61 -6.26
N LEU A 34 5.94 -17.63 -6.63
CA LEU A 34 4.90 -16.91 -5.90
C LEU A 34 4.70 -17.44 -4.48
N ASN A 35 4.78 -18.77 -4.28
CA ASN A 35 4.68 -19.38 -2.95
C ASN A 35 5.79 -18.93 -1.99
N HIS A 36 6.96 -18.55 -2.52
CA HIS A 36 8.12 -18.12 -1.75
C HIS A 36 8.43 -16.61 -1.85
N ALA A 37 7.60 -15.82 -2.54
CA ALA A 37 7.86 -14.40 -2.76
C ALA A 37 7.94 -13.60 -1.46
N TYR A 38 7.08 -13.93 -0.49
CA TYR A 38 7.09 -13.31 0.84
C TYR A 38 8.35 -13.68 1.61
N GLU A 39 8.69 -14.98 1.71
CA GLU A 39 9.93 -15.43 2.35
C GLU A 39 11.15 -14.76 1.73
N TYR A 40 11.24 -14.72 0.40
CA TYR A 40 12.35 -14.10 -0.32
C TYR A 40 12.52 -12.63 0.08
N THR A 41 11.43 -11.87 0.10
CA THR A 41 11.45 -10.43 0.42
C THR A 41 11.90 -10.20 1.86
N VAL A 42 11.33 -10.93 2.83
CA VAL A 42 11.70 -10.80 4.24
C VAL A 42 13.15 -11.21 4.49
N ARG A 43 13.65 -12.23 3.78
CA ARG A 43 15.06 -12.63 3.86
C ARG A 43 16.00 -11.53 3.35
N GLU A 44 15.65 -10.83 2.27
CA GLU A 44 16.42 -9.65 1.81
C GLU A 44 16.41 -8.55 2.88
N ASP A 45 15.27 -8.27 3.52
CA ASP A 45 15.16 -7.26 4.58
C ASP A 45 16.00 -7.63 5.81
N ILE A 46 16.06 -8.92 6.18
CA ILE A 46 16.93 -9.40 7.26
C ILE A 46 18.41 -9.21 6.91
N VAL A 47 18.82 -9.53 5.68
CA VAL A 47 20.22 -9.31 5.25
C VAL A 47 20.55 -7.81 5.23
N MET A 48 19.63 -6.98 4.76
CA MET A 48 19.79 -5.52 4.76
C MET A 48 19.91 -4.97 6.19
N ALA A 49 19.10 -5.47 7.13
CA ALA A 49 19.19 -5.08 8.54
C ALA A 49 20.54 -5.42 9.17
N MET A 50 21.19 -6.50 8.72
CA MET A 50 22.54 -6.88 9.16
C MET A 50 23.65 -5.89 8.72
N GLU A 51 23.37 -4.96 7.80
CA GLU A 51 24.32 -3.90 7.43
C GLU A 51 24.49 -2.85 8.54
N GLU A 52 23.45 -2.63 9.35
CA GLU A 52 23.45 -1.67 10.45
C GLU A 52 23.44 -2.33 11.84
N LEU A 53 22.94 -3.57 11.95
CA LEU A 53 22.80 -4.26 13.23
C LEU A 53 24.17 -4.74 13.78
N GLU A 54 24.60 -4.16 14.90
CA GLU A 54 25.79 -4.60 15.62
C GLU A 54 25.46 -5.61 16.74
N LEU A 55 25.59 -6.90 16.45
CA LEU A 55 25.44 -7.94 17.48
C LEU A 55 26.69 -8.05 18.35
N SER A 56 26.50 -8.48 19.61
CA SER A 56 27.64 -8.89 20.43
C SER A 56 28.34 -10.12 19.84
N ASP A 57 29.63 -10.25 20.14
CA ASP A 57 30.48 -11.39 19.77
C ASP A 57 29.84 -12.76 19.99
N ASN A 58 29.08 -12.94 21.07
CA ASN A 58 28.43 -14.20 21.43
C ASN A 58 27.17 -14.44 20.60
N GLN A 59 26.39 -13.40 20.32
CA GLN A 59 25.20 -13.50 19.47
C GLN A 59 25.57 -13.79 18.03
N ALA A 60 26.53 -13.04 17.48
CA ALA A 60 27.02 -13.28 16.11
C ALA A 60 27.64 -14.67 15.98
N GLN A 61 28.41 -15.13 16.98
CA GLN A 61 28.96 -16.50 16.96
C GLN A 61 27.86 -17.56 16.98
N ALA A 62 26.83 -17.41 17.83
CA ALA A 62 25.73 -18.37 17.89
C ALA A 62 24.98 -18.52 16.55
N LEU A 63 24.79 -17.41 15.83
CA LEU A 63 24.21 -17.45 14.49
C LEU A 63 25.20 -18.04 13.46
N LEU A 64 26.49 -17.69 13.55
CA LEU A 64 27.52 -18.27 12.68
C LEU A 64 27.64 -19.81 12.83
N ASP A 65 27.35 -20.35 14.01
CA ASP A 65 27.35 -21.79 14.27
C ASP A 65 26.15 -22.51 13.62
N SER A 66 25.07 -21.79 13.28
CA SER A 66 23.95 -22.36 12.52
C SER A 66 24.37 -22.68 11.08
N PRO A 67 23.94 -23.81 10.49
CA PRO A 67 24.17 -24.08 9.07
C PRO A 67 23.39 -23.14 8.13
N SER A 68 22.26 -22.58 8.59
CA SER A 68 21.37 -21.72 7.80
C SER A 68 20.85 -20.55 8.64
N PRO A 69 21.74 -19.62 9.05
CA PRO A 69 21.38 -18.53 9.96
C PRO A 69 20.26 -17.64 9.42
N LEU A 70 20.20 -17.36 8.12
CA LEU A 70 19.18 -16.49 7.56
C LEU A 70 17.80 -17.15 7.62
N ALA A 71 17.71 -18.42 7.20
CA ALA A 71 16.47 -19.20 7.32
C ALA A 71 16.00 -19.35 8.78
N ASP A 72 16.92 -19.47 9.73
CA ASP A 72 16.60 -19.56 11.15
C ASP A 72 16.00 -18.25 11.68
N VAL A 73 16.58 -17.10 11.32
CA VAL A 73 16.05 -15.78 11.68
C VAL A 73 14.69 -15.53 11.02
N TYR A 74 14.53 -15.87 9.74
CA TYR A 74 13.23 -15.79 9.05
C TYR A 74 12.15 -16.60 9.79
N ARG A 75 12.42 -17.87 10.12
CA ARG A 75 11.48 -18.74 10.86
C ARG A 75 11.16 -18.25 12.26
N HIS A 76 12.06 -17.44 12.85
CA HIS A 76 11.78 -16.77 14.12
C HIS A 76 10.86 -15.56 13.91
N PHE A 77 11.16 -14.71 12.92
CA PHE A 77 10.39 -13.52 12.56
C PHE A 77 8.96 -13.85 12.13
N GLU A 78 8.77 -14.84 11.26
CA GLU A 78 7.46 -15.22 10.70
C GLU A 78 6.42 -15.55 11.79
N LYS A 79 6.86 -16.03 12.96
CA LYS A 79 5.98 -16.34 14.10
C LYS A 79 5.57 -15.11 14.91
N LEU A 80 6.32 -14.03 14.78
CA LEU A 80 6.16 -12.79 15.53
C LEU A 80 5.48 -11.70 14.70
N GLU A 81 5.49 -11.81 13.37
CA GLU A 81 4.88 -10.81 12.51
C GLU A 81 3.35 -10.84 12.64
N THR A 82 2.82 -9.86 13.37
CA THR A 82 1.38 -9.68 13.56
C THR A 82 0.88 -8.32 13.08
N GLY A 83 1.72 -7.28 13.14
CA GLY A 83 1.31 -5.90 12.90
C GLY A 83 1.06 -5.53 11.43
N TYR A 84 1.73 -6.17 10.47
CA TYR A 84 1.58 -5.83 9.04
C TYR A 84 0.13 -5.98 8.54
N MET A 85 -0.52 -7.08 8.94
CA MET A 85 -1.91 -7.33 8.57
C MET A 85 -2.89 -6.35 9.23
N ASP A 86 -2.57 -5.82 10.41
CA ASP A 86 -3.39 -4.80 11.07
C ASP A 86 -3.31 -3.48 10.28
N VAL A 87 -2.12 -3.07 9.86
CA VAL A 87 -1.95 -1.89 9.00
C VAL A 87 -2.70 -2.04 7.68
N ILE A 88 -2.70 -3.23 7.07
CA ILE A 88 -3.49 -3.49 5.86
C ILE A 88 -5.00 -3.31 6.14
N ARG A 89 -5.51 -3.89 7.23
CA ARG A 89 -6.93 -3.78 7.59
C ARG A 89 -7.32 -2.32 7.83
N GLU A 90 -6.53 -1.60 8.62
CA GLU A 90 -6.72 -0.18 8.89
C GLU A 90 -6.71 0.63 7.60
N SER A 91 -5.75 0.38 6.70
CA SER A 91 -5.67 1.08 5.40
C SER A 91 -6.92 0.85 4.53
N ILE A 92 -7.46 -0.38 4.53
CA ILE A 92 -8.70 -0.70 3.81
C ILE A 92 -9.88 0.05 4.43
N GLU A 93 -10.01 0.02 5.75
CA GLU A 93 -11.10 0.68 6.48
C GLU A 93 -11.06 2.20 6.31
N GLU A 94 -9.90 2.82 6.48
CA GLU A 94 -9.70 4.24 6.28
C GLU A 94 -10.04 4.66 4.86
N ARG A 95 -9.54 3.94 3.85
CA ARG A 95 -9.85 4.28 2.45
C ARG A 95 -11.33 4.10 2.14
N ALA A 96 -11.97 3.06 2.68
CA ALA A 96 -13.41 2.87 2.52
C ALA A 96 -14.21 4.00 3.19
N ASN A 97 -13.80 4.44 4.38
CA ASN A 97 -14.42 5.55 5.10
C ASN A 97 -14.29 6.87 4.33
N GLU A 98 -13.13 7.17 3.75
CA GLU A 98 -12.94 8.33 2.87
C GLU A 98 -13.92 8.30 1.70
N MET A 99 -14.00 7.17 0.98
CA MET A 99 -14.92 7.02 -0.15
C MET A 99 -16.39 7.15 0.25
N CYS A 100 -16.77 6.67 1.43
CA CYS A 100 -18.12 6.86 1.96
C CYS A 100 -18.40 8.33 2.26
N LYS A 101 -17.47 9.01 2.93
CA LYS A 101 -17.59 10.43 3.24
C LYS A 101 -17.72 11.29 1.99
N GLU A 102 -16.89 11.04 0.97
CA GLU A 102 -16.98 11.74 -0.33
C GLU A 102 -18.37 11.57 -0.97
N LYS A 103 -18.94 10.35 -0.92
CA LYS A 103 -20.29 10.08 -1.43
C LYS A 103 -21.38 10.76 -0.61
N GLU A 104 -21.24 10.80 0.71
CA GLU A 104 -22.19 11.49 1.58
C GLU A 104 -22.17 13.01 1.35
N GLU A 105 -20.99 13.60 1.21
CA GLU A 105 -20.83 15.02 0.87
C GLU A 105 -21.44 15.35 -0.50
N GLN A 106 -21.25 14.48 -1.50
CA GLN A 106 -21.92 14.62 -2.80
C GLN A 106 -23.45 14.55 -2.68
N ARG A 107 -23.99 13.62 -1.87
CA ARG A 107 -25.44 13.52 -1.63
C ARG A 107 -26.00 14.70 -0.84
N ALA A 108 -25.19 15.28 0.04
CA ALA A 108 -25.54 16.46 0.84
C ALA A 108 -25.36 17.78 0.07
N ALA A 109 -24.96 17.74 -1.20
CA ALA A 109 -24.85 18.92 -2.05
C ALA A 109 -26.14 19.77 -1.99
N PRO A 110 -26.03 21.09 -1.73
CA PRO A 110 -27.19 21.94 -1.54
C PRO A 110 -28.02 22.04 -2.82
N VAL A 111 -29.31 21.68 -2.73
CA VAL A 111 -30.31 21.89 -3.78
C VAL A 111 -31.27 22.97 -3.31
N TYR A 112 -31.27 24.11 -3.99
CA TYR A 112 -32.19 25.20 -3.71
C TYR A 112 -33.45 25.07 -4.59
N PRO A 113 -34.65 24.90 -4.00
CA PRO A 113 -35.83 24.45 -4.75
C PRO A 113 -36.59 25.57 -5.47
N HIS A 114 -36.25 26.85 -5.22
CA HIS A 114 -36.98 28.00 -5.73
C HIS A 114 -36.23 28.74 -6.84
N SER A 115 -36.94 29.61 -7.57
CA SER A 115 -36.37 30.41 -8.64
C SER A 115 -35.41 31.50 -8.11
N ALA A 116 -34.54 32.00 -8.98
CA ALA A 116 -33.66 33.13 -8.66
C ALA A 116 -34.45 34.40 -8.23
N ALA A 117 -35.64 34.61 -8.81
CA ALA A 117 -36.50 35.74 -8.44
C ALA A 117 -37.00 35.60 -7.00
N TYR A 118 -37.47 34.42 -6.62
CA TYR A 118 -37.88 34.13 -5.24
C TYR A 118 -36.72 34.33 -4.25
N ALA A 119 -35.53 33.80 -4.57
CA ALA A 119 -34.34 33.98 -3.75
C ALA A 119 -33.95 35.46 -3.57
N SER A 120 -34.14 36.28 -4.61
CA SER A 120 -33.91 37.73 -4.53
C SER A 120 -34.92 38.44 -3.66
N GLU A 121 -36.21 38.08 -3.76
CA GLU A 121 -37.29 38.67 -2.98
C GLU A 121 -37.18 38.33 -1.48
N HIS A 122 -36.65 37.15 -1.15
CA HIS A 122 -36.58 36.63 0.21
C HIS A 122 -35.17 36.75 0.85
N GLY A 123 -34.20 37.33 0.13
CA GLY A 123 -32.84 37.52 0.64
C GLY A 123 -31.99 36.24 0.71
N GLU A 124 -32.38 35.17 0.00
CA GLU A 124 -31.77 33.83 0.02
C GLU A 124 -30.76 33.61 -1.13
N MET A 125 -30.36 34.68 -1.83
CA MET A 125 -29.47 34.60 -3.01
C MET A 125 -28.13 33.90 -2.77
N ALA A 126 -27.61 33.90 -1.55
CA ALA A 126 -26.39 33.17 -1.20
C ALA A 126 -26.59 31.64 -1.32
N GLN A 127 -27.73 31.12 -0.84
CA GLN A 127 -28.06 29.69 -0.91
C GLN A 127 -28.32 29.25 -2.35
N TYR A 128 -29.06 30.07 -3.11
CA TYR A 128 -29.28 29.86 -4.55
C TYR A 128 -27.96 29.76 -5.32
N ARG A 129 -27.02 30.69 -5.09
CA ARG A 129 -25.72 30.71 -5.77
C ARG A 129 -24.87 29.48 -5.43
N ALA A 130 -24.84 29.06 -4.16
CA ALA A 130 -24.12 27.86 -3.76
C ALA A 130 -24.68 26.60 -4.45
N SER A 131 -26.00 26.47 -4.50
CA SER A 131 -26.65 25.35 -5.21
C SER A 131 -26.38 25.37 -6.73
N LEU A 132 -26.43 26.57 -7.33
CA LEU A 132 -26.14 26.75 -8.75
C LEU A 132 -24.69 26.36 -9.08
N GLN A 133 -23.72 26.74 -8.25
CA GLN A 133 -22.31 26.39 -8.46
C GLN A 133 -22.11 24.87 -8.50
N VAL A 134 -22.71 24.13 -7.55
CA VAL A 134 -22.61 22.67 -7.52
C VAL A 134 -23.31 22.04 -8.72
N SER A 135 -24.47 22.57 -9.11
CA SER A 135 -25.20 22.10 -10.30
C SER A 135 -24.42 22.29 -11.60
N LEU A 136 -23.71 23.42 -11.73
CA LEU A 136 -22.83 23.69 -12.87
C LEU A 136 -21.64 22.73 -12.91
N ALA A 137 -20.97 22.51 -11.78
CA ALA A 137 -19.88 21.55 -11.70
C ALA A 137 -20.34 20.12 -12.06
N CYS A 138 -21.52 19.72 -11.58
CA CYS A 138 -22.12 18.42 -11.92
C CYS A 138 -22.40 18.31 -13.43
N LYS A 139 -22.98 19.36 -14.03
CA LYS A 139 -23.21 19.42 -15.47
C LYS A 139 -21.89 19.26 -16.25
N GLU A 140 -20.85 20.02 -15.89
CA GLU A 140 -19.55 19.96 -16.55
C GLU A 140 -18.91 18.57 -16.45
N ALA A 141 -19.01 17.92 -15.28
CA ALA A 141 -18.51 16.56 -15.09
C ALA A 141 -19.24 15.53 -15.98
N ILE A 142 -20.56 15.65 -16.13
CA ILE A 142 -21.35 14.80 -17.03
C ILE A 142 -20.94 15.04 -18.49
N GLU A 143 -20.80 16.30 -18.91
CA GLU A 143 -20.39 16.65 -20.27
C GLU A 143 -18.99 16.12 -20.59
N GLN A 144 -18.04 16.24 -19.65
CA GLN A 144 -16.70 15.67 -19.80
C GLN A 144 -16.72 14.15 -19.89
N ALA A 145 -17.50 13.47 -19.03
CA ALA A 145 -17.65 12.02 -19.07
C ALA A 145 -18.23 11.56 -20.42
N ILE A 146 -19.28 12.21 -20.91
CA ILE A 146 -19.84 11.91 -22.24
C ILE A 146 -18.79 12.14 -23.33
N SER A 147 -18.08 13.27 -23.29
CA SER A 147 -17.06 13.56 -24.30
C SER A 147 -15.91 12.55 -24.32
N ALA A 148 -15.53 12.00 -23.17
CA ALA A 148 -14.46 11.01 -23.06
C ALA A 148 -14.92 9.61 -23.47
N HIS A 149 -16.21 9.31 -23.28
CA HIS A 149 -16.76 7.95 -23.41
C HIS A 149 -17.73 7.77 -24.59
N TYR A 150 -18.07 8.82 -25.34
CA TYR A 150 -18.99 8.75 -26.49
C TYR A 150 -18.23 8.84 -27.82
N GLY A 151 -18.34 7.78 -28.63
CA GLY A 151 -17.74 7.66 -29.96
C GLY A 151 -18.53 6.67 -30.83
N ASP A 152 -18.45 6.78 -32.16
CA ASP A 152 -19.18 5.89 -33.09
C ASP A 152 -20.69 5.78 -32.81
N ASN A 153 -21.31 6.90 -32.42
CA ASN A 153 -22.71 7.01 -32.00
C ASN A 153 -23.11 6.09 -30.83
N ARG A 154 -22.15 5.71 -29.98
CA ARG A 154 -22.35 4.82 -28.83
C ARG A 154 -21.50 5.28 -27.65
N LEU A 155 -21.92 4.91 -26.44
CA LEU A 155 -21.03 4.98 -25.28
C LEU A 155 -20.10 3.75 -25.33
N ASN A 156 -18.80 3.95 -25.10
CA ASN A 156 -17.86 2.86 -24.93
C ASN A 156 -18.28 2.01 -23.72
N THR A 157 -17.94 0.72 -23.76
CA THR A 157 -18.24 -0.26 -22.71
C THR A 157 -17.04 -0.54 -21.81
N GLU A 158 -15.97 0.24 -21.96
CA GLU A 158 -14.72 0.15 -21.20
C GLU A 158 -14.72 1.08 -19.99
#